data_AF-A0AAC9K4F5-F1
#
_entry.id   AF-A0AAC9K4F5-F1
#
_cell.length_a   1.000
_cell.length_b   1.000
_cell.length_c   1.000
_cell.angle_alpha   90.00
_cell.angle_beta   90.00
_cell.angle_gamma   90.00
#
_symmetry.space_group_name_H-M   'P 1'
#
loop_
_entity.id
_entity.type
_entity.pdbx_description
1 polymer ?
#
loop_
_entity_poly.entity_id
_entity_poly.type
_entity_poly.pdbx_seq_one_letter_code
_entity_poly.pdbx_strand_id
1 'polypeptide(L)'
;MPDTLSAWLTVLDQFERALDAADEHLDEQSFEAPDGPVPEELRERAEAVLARQQLMIGGLVTSRANVAREIAALRRVPTSTQNVPAYLDVEG
;
A
#
# COMPACT_ATOMS: atom_id res chain seq x y z
N MET A 1 29.74 0.02 -21.27
CA MET A 1 28.43 0.04 -21.94
C MET A 1 27.54 -1.18 -21.70
N PRO A 2 28.01 -2.40 -21.35
CA PRO A 2 27.10 -3.44 -20.84
C PRO A 2 26.59 -3.15 -19.40
N ASP A 3 27.34 -2.34 -18.65
CA ASP A 3 27.11 -2.03 -17.23
C ASP A 3 25.79 -1.29 -16.95
N THR A 4 25.44 -0.31 -17.80
CA THR A 4 24.21 0.48 -17.65
C THR A 4 22.95 -0.35 -17.92
N LEU A 5 22.98 -1.22 -18.94
CA LEU A 5 21.85 -2.09 -19.26
C LEU A 5 21.59 -3.09 -18.14
N SER A 6 22.65 -3.73 -17.61
CA SER A 6 22.53 -4.66 -16.48
C SER A 6 22.04 -3.99 -15.20
N ALA A 7 22.48 -2.76 -14.93
CA ALA A 7 22.02 -1.99 -13.79
C ALA A 7 20.51 -1.68 -13.89
N TRP A 8 20.04 -1.24 -15.06
CA TRP A 8 18.60 -1.01 -15.29
C TRP A 8 17.78 -2.28 -15.20
N LEU A 9 18.26 -3.40 -15.73
CA LEU A 9 17.60 -4.71 -15.58
C LEU A 9 17.44 -5.09 -14.11
N THR A 10 18.50 -4.94 -13.31
CA THR A 10 18.48 -5.28 -11.89
C THR A 10 17.43 -4.48 -11.13
N VAL A 11 17.33 -3.18 -11.41
CA VAL A 11 16.34 -2.30 -10.79
C VAL A 11 14.91 -2.64 -11.23
N LEU A 12 14.67 -2.91 -12.51
CA LEU A 12 13.36 -3.32 -12.99
C LEU A 12 12.93 -4.68 -12.41
N ASP A 13 13.84 -5.65 -12.32
CA ASP A 13 13.59 -6.94 -11.69
C ASP A 13 13.23 -6.78 -10.20
N GLN A 14 13.85 -5.83 -9.51
CA GLN A 14 13.55 -5.51 -8.11
C GLN A 14 12.15 -4.91 -7.97
N PHE A 15 11.77 -3.98 -8.84
CA PHE A 15 10.42 -3.39 -8.83
C PHE A 15 9.33 -4.41 -9.12
N GLU A 16 9.55 -5.28 -10.11
CA GLU A 16 8.57 -6.32 -10.44
C GLU A 16 8.39 -7.31 -9.29
N ARG A 17 9.50 -7.75 -8.67
CA ARG A 17 9.44 -8.60 -7.48
C ARG A 17 8.70 -7.92 -6.34
N ALA A 18 8.95 -6.62 -6.13
CA ALA A 18 8.25 -5.85 -5.10
C ALA A 18 6.74 -5.72 -5.37
N LEU A 19 6.34 -5.57 -6.64
CA LEU A 19 4.93 -5.55 -7.04
C LEU A 19 4.23 -6.90 -6.88
N ASP A 20 4.96 -8.00 -7.05
CA ASP A 20 4.43 -9.36 -6.88
C ASP A 20 4.38 -9.79 -5.41
N ALA A 21 5.21 -9.20 -4.54
CA ALA A 21 5.34 -9.60 -3.13
C ALA A 21 4.08 -9.35 -2.27
N ALA A 22 3.09 -8.60 -2.77
CA ALA A 22 1.71 -8.36 -2.30
C ALA A 22 1.44 -8.01 -0.82
N ASP A 23 2.25 -8.41 0.15
CA ASP A 23 2.09 -8.17 1.60
C ASP A 23 3.34 -8.57 2.43
N GLU A 24 4.41 -9.10 1.82
CA GLU A 24 5.67 -9.31 2.55
C GLU A 24 6.27 -7.96 2.95
N HIS A 25 6.90 -7.90 4.13
CA HIS A 25 7.72 -6.76 4.55
C HIS A 25 8.71 -6.47 3.42
N LEU A 26 8.39 -5.48 2.59
CA LEU A 26 9.35 -4.91 1.67
C LEU A 26 10.41 -4.32 2.59
N ASP A 27 11.59 -4.96 2.63
CA ASP A 27 12.76 -4.33 3.21
C ASP A 27 12.83 -2.91 2.64
N GLU A 28 13.15 -1.92 3.48
CA GLU A 28 13.40 -0.53 3.07
C GLU A 28 14.69 -0.44 2.22
N GLN A 29 14.82 -1.30 1.21
CA GLN A 29 15.86 -1.20 0.21
C GLN A 29 15.62 0.07 -0.59
N SER A 30 16.58 0.98 -0.48
CA SER A 30 16.65 2.15 -1.33
C SER A 30 16.78 1.70 -2.78
N PHE A 31 15.81 2.03 -3.61
CA PHE A 31 15.91 1.90 -5.06
C PHE A 31 16.80 3.03 -5.58
N GLU A 32 18.08 2.74 -5.82
CA GLU A 32 18.97 3.70 -6.48
C GLU A 32 18.80 3.62 -8.00
N ALA A 33 18.48 4.76 -8.61
CA ALA A 33 18.39 4.85 -10.07
C ALA A 33 19.80 4.71 -10.68
N PRO A 34 19.99 3.83 -11.68
CA PRO A 34 21.26 3.74 -12.39
C PRO A 34 21.57 5.04 -13.12
N ASP A 35 22.85 5.28 -13.37
CA ASP A 35 23.28 6.46 -14.13
C ASP A 35 22.78 6.42 -15.58
N GLY A 36 22.34 7.59 -16.06
CA GLY A 36 21.88 7.79 -17.43
C GLY A 36 20.42 7.42 -17.66
N PRO A 37 19.90 7.66 -18.88
CA PRO A 37 18.51 7.36 -19.21
C PRO A 37 18.26 5.85 -19.30
N VAL A 38 16.99 5.46 -19.18
CA VAL A 38 16.55 4.09 -19.44
C VAL A 38 16.88 3.70 -20.89
N PRO A 39 17.57 2.57 -21.12
CA PRO A 39 17.82 2.04 -22.45
C PRO A 39 16.52 1.83 -23.23
N GLU A 40 16.54 2.11 -24.53
CA GLU A 40 15.37 2.02 -25.41
C GLU A 40 14.71 0.63 -25.34
N GLU A 41 15.53 -0.40 -25.28
CA GLU A 41 15.12 -1.80 -25.23
C GLU A 41 14.34 -2.15 -23.94
N LEU A 42 14.47 -1.34 -22.89
CA LEU A 42 13.78 -1.53 -21.61
C LEU A 42 12.59 -0.58 -21.43
N ARG A 43 12.33 0.34 -22.37
CA ARG A 43 11.31 1.37 -22.20
C ARG A 43 9.92 0.78 -21.99
N GLU A 44 9.50 -0.14 -22.85
CA GLU A 44 8.18 -0.78 -22.75
C GLU A 44 8.00 -1.50 -21.40
N ARG A 45 9.05 -2.19 -20.93
CA ARG A 45 9.05 -2.86 -19.62
C ARG A 45 8.93 -1.85 -18.48
N ALA A 46 9.70 -0.78 -18.51
CA ALA A 46 9.64 0.28 -17.49
C ALA A 46 8.25 0.94 -17.44
N GLU A 47 7.64 1.20 -18.61
CA GLU A 47 6.28 1.74 -18.70
C GLU A 47 5.23 0.77 -18.13
N ALA A 48 5.35 -0.53 -18.41
CA ALA A 48 4.46 -1.55 -17.85
C ALA A 48 4.56 -1.63 -16.32
N VAL A 49 5.79 -1.59 -15.77
CA VAL A 49 6.02 -1.54 -14.32
C VAL A 49 5.38 -0.30 -13.71
N LEU A 50 5.59 0.88 -14.31
CA LEU A 50 5.04 2.14 -13.84
C LEU A 50 3.50 2.12 -13.84
N ALA A 51 2.87 1.63 -14.90
CA ALA A 51 1.42 1.52 -14.98
C ALA A 51 0.86 0.63 -13.86
N ARG A 52 1.54 -0.49 -13.57
CA ARG A 52 1.15 -1.42 -12.51
C ARG A 52 1.32 -0.81 -11.11
N GLN A 53 2.39 -0.05 -10.88
CA GLN A 53 2.59 0.73 -9.64
C GLN A 53 1.46 1.75 -9.43
N GLN A 54 1.09 2.50 -10.48
CA GLN A 54 0.03 3.51 -10.40
C GLN A 54 -1.33 2.89 -10.03
N LEU A 55 -1.66 1.73 -10.61
CA LEU A 55 -2.88 0.99 -10.27
C LEU A 55 -2.87 0.56 -8.79
N MET A 56 -1.76 0.01 -8.31
CA MET A 56 -1.61 -0.40 -6.91
C MET A 56 -1.75 0.79 -5.95
N ILE A 57 -1.10 1.92 -6.24
CA ILE A 57 -1.22 3.15 -5.45
C ILE A 57 -2.69 3.60 -5.39
N GLY A 58 -3.40 3.61 -6.52
CA GLY A 58 -4.82 3.96 -6.57
C GLY A 58 -5.68 3.04 -5.69
N GLY A 59 -5.40 1.73 -5.73
CA GLY A 59 -6.03 0.76 -4.85
C GLY A 59 -5.77 1.04 -3.37
N LEU A 60 -4.51 1.27 -2.99
CA LEU A 60 -4.11 1.57 -1.61
C LEU A 60 -4.76 2.85 -1.07
N VAL A 61 -4.82 3.92 -1.88
CA VAL A 61 -5.49 5.17 -1.50
C VAL A 61 -6.97 4.94 -1.22
N THR A 62 -7.64 4.14 -2.07
CA THR A 62 -9.06 3.80 -1.89
C THR A 62 -9.27 2.97 -0.63
N SER A 63 -8.47 1.94 -0.41
CA SER A 63 -8.52 1.10 0.79
C SER A 63 -8.29 1.91 2.06
N ARG A 64 -7.28 2.81 2.06
CA ARG A 64 -7.02 3.72 3.17
C ARG A 64 -8.22 4.63 3.48
N ALA A 65 -8.89 5.16 2.45
CA ALA A 65 -10.09 5.98 2.63
C ALA A 65 -11.26 5.18 3.22
N ASN A 66 -11.44 3.92 2.82
CA ASN A 66 -12.46 3.02 3.38
C ASN A 66 -12.21 2.76 4.87
N VAL A 67 -10.99 2.34 5.23
CA VAL A 67 -10.60 2.10 6.63
C VAL A 67 -10.79 3.36 7.48
N ALA A 68 -10.42 4.54 6.98
CA ALA A 68 -10.63 5.79 7.70
C ALA A 68 -12.12 6.07 7.97
N ARG A 69 -13.01 5.79 7.01
CA ARG A 69 -14.46 5.92 7.18
C ARG A 69 -15.00 4.92 8.22
N GLU A 70 -14.54 3.68 8.18
CA GLU A 70 -14.93 2.64 9.15
C GLU A 70 -14.51 3.01 10.57
N ILE A 71 -13.27 3.47 10.77
CA ILE A 71 -12.79 3.95 12.07
C ILE A 71 -13.64 5.14 12.54
N ALA A 72 -13.96 6.08 11.65
CA ALA A 72 -14.82 7.22 12.01
C ALA A 72 -16.23 6.78 12.41
N ALA A 73 -16.79 5.75 11.77
CA ALA A 73 -18.08 5.18 12.13
C ALA A 73 -18.02 4.51 13.51
N LEU A 74 -17.00 3.69 13.78
CA LEU A 74 -16.80 3.05 15.10
C LEU A 74 -16.68 4.08 16.22
N ARG A 75 -15.94 5.18 16.01
CA ARG A 75 -15.79 6.27 16.98
C ARG A 75 -17.08 7.02 17.29
N ARG A 76 -18.08 6.96 16.41
CA ARG A 76 -19.39 7.61 16.61
C ARG A 76 -20.37 6.72 17.37
N VAL A 77 -20.11 5.43 17.53
CA VAL A 77 -20.96 4.55 18.32
C VAL A 77 -20.84 4.97 19.79
N PRO A 78 -21.94 5.39 20.43
CA PRO A 78 -21.90 5.73 21.85
C PRO A 78 -21.55 4.47 22.65
N THR A 79 -20.43 4.48 23.36
CA THR A 79 -20.14 3.49 24.39
C THR A 79 -21.01 3.84 25.59
N SER A 80 -22.25 3.36 25.63
CA SER A 80 -23.11 3.50 26.80
C SER A 80 -22.55 2.65 27.93
N THR A 81 -21.69 3.25 28.74
CA THR A 81 -21.21 2.72 30.03
C THR A 81 -22.32 2.81 31.07
N GLN A 82 -23.45 2.16 30.84
CA GLN A 82 -24.49 1.96 31.84
C GLN A 82 -24.96 0.51 31.80
N ASN A 83 -24.00 -0.39 32.01
CA ASN A 83 -24.29 -1.75 32.49
C ASN A 83 -24.38 -1.71 34.02
N VAL A 84 -25.17 -0.76 34.55
CA VAL A 84 -25.48 -0.69 35.98
C VAL A 84 -26.83 -1.38 36.13
N PRO A 85 -26.95 -2.49 36.88
CA PRO A 85 -28.24 -3.11 37.14
C PRO A 85 -29.12 -2.10 37.88
N ALA A 86 -30.16 -1.62 37.19
CA ALA A 86 -31.19 -0.80 37.80
C ALA A 86 -32.18 -1.72 38.51
N TYR A 87 -32.15 -1.73 39.84
CA TYR A 87 -33.20 -2.36 40.64
C TYR A 87 -34.44 -1.47 40.54
N LEU A 88 -35.49 -2.00 39.92
CA LEU A 88 -36.80 -1.35 39.83
C LEU A 88 -37.54 -1.66 41.13
N ASP A 89 -37.57 -0.69 42.03
CA ASP A 89 -38.33 -0.81 43.28
C ASP A 89 -39.82 -0.69 42.95
N VAL A 90 -40.51 -1.83 43.00
CA VAL A 90 -41.97 -1.88 42.88
C VAL A 90 -42.54 -1.72 44.29
N GLU A 91 -42.90 -0.49 44.65
CA GLU A 91 -43.71 -0.24 45.85
C GLU A 91 -45.08 -0.93 45.68
N GLY A 92 -45.46 -1.73 46.68
CA GLY A 92 -46.76 -2.36 46.85
C GLY A 92 -47.29 -2.14 48.25
#